data_AF-A0A352F020-F1
#
_entry.id   AF-A0A352F020-F1
#
_cell.length_a   1.000
_cell.length_b   1.000
_cell.length_c   1.000
_cell.angle_alpha   90.00
_cell.angle_beta   90.00
_cell.angle_gamma   90.00
#
_symmetry.space_group_name_H-M   'P 1'
#
loop_
_entity.id
_entity.type
_entity.pdbx_description
1 polymer ?
#
loop_
_entity_poly.entity_id
_entity_poly.type
_entity_poly.pdbx_seq_one_letter_code
_entity_poly.pdbx_strand_id
1 'polypeptide(L)'
;MRGNIPIPEMPPGEELWLMVVITSVREKRTQQGKRFCDATALNATGSLALKIWGETLDIWKDLKPGLFGITGTLETYQERPQFVVTEYRPITLEQYREHQNADPVLPRAYTLDIETLTLPDYRERVGPQLEKLLKLGNMRLEQQQRYLEDIVIEEERCYQLGSLSAASGRILSVAVHAGPIAGIDLGVELPHSEHVFGIDKNGVEQDEKKSLLAFLEFMKDFDCETDELVGHNLIGFDLPFIFQRCLVHCVPAKPLVDLSEFRVRGVFDTMHHWWLGAKRSVSLDDIAWALGIESSKTATAEGSKVFELYQAGKLAEIREYNLNDVRVTRKVYERMVGCFGR
;
A
#
# COMPACT_ATOMS: atom_id res chain seq x y z
N MET A 1 -39.40 0.94 -9.88
CA MET A 1 -37.95 0.81 -9.73
C MET A 1 -37.33 2.20 -9.84
N ARG A 2 -36.80 2.73 -8.73
CA ARG A 2 -36.08 4.00 -8.71
C ARG A 2 -34.61 3.67 -8.95
N GLY A 3 -33.99 4.26 -9.97
CA GLY A 3 -32.71 3.79 -10.49
C GLY A 3 -31.56 4.75 -10.23
N ASN A 4 -30.39 4.19 -9.92
CA ASN A 4 -29.09 4.85 -9.83
C ASN A 4 -29.03 6.11 -8.94
N ILE A 5 -29.66 6.03 -7.78
CA ILE A 5 -29.58 7.06 -6.72
C ILE A 5 -28.19 6.99 -6.08
N PRO A 6 -27.60 8.13 -5.64
CA PRO A 6 -26.38 8.11 -4.83
C PRO A 6 -26.52 7.16 -3.64
N ILE A 7 -25.50 6.33 -3.39
CA ILE A 7 -25.47 5.34 -2.30
C ILE A 7 -25.83 5.97 -0.94
N PRO A 8 -25.33 7.16 -0.56
CA PRO A 8 -25.68 7.79 0.71
C PRO A 8 -27.16 8.22 0.83
N GLU A 9 -27.88 8.30 -0.29
CA GLU A 9 -29.26 8.81 -0.37
C GLU A 9 -30.30 7.71 -0.61
N MET A 10 -29.87 6.44 -0.56
CA MET A 10 -30.76 5.32 -0.85
C MET A 10 -31.88 5.18 0.20
N PRO A 11 -33.16 5.18 -0.22
CA PRO A 11 -34.26 4.98 0.71
C PRO A 11 -34.29 3.52 1.21
N PRO A 12 -34.41 3.30 2.54
CA PRO A 12 -34.52 1.95 3.10
C PRO A 12 -35.84 1.29 2.70
N GLY A 13 -35.80 -0.01 2.39
CA GLY A 13 -36.99 -0.82 2.07
C GLY A 13 -37.62 -0.58 0.69
N GLU A 14 -37.09 0.34 -0.12
CA GLU A 14 -37.51 0.50 -1.52
C GLU A 14 -36.67 -0.40 -2.45
N GLU A 15 -37.30 -0.91 -3.52
CA GLU A 15 -36.60 -1.65 -4.56
C GLU A 15 -35.89 -0.69 -5.53
N LEU A 16 -34.56 -0.81 -5.54
CA LEU A 16 -33.64 0.03 -6.28
C LEU A 16 -32.85 -0.80 -7.29
N TRP A 17 -32.42 -0.15 -8.36
CA TRP A 17 -31.42 -0.70 -9.27
C TRP A 17 -30.19 0.22 -9.31
N LEU A 18 -29.00 -0.36 -9.34
CA LEU A 18 -27.71 0.32 -9.28
C LEU A 18 -26.72 -0.29 -10.26
N MET A 19 -25.84 0.54 -10.83
CA MET A 19 -24.63 0.07 -11.54
C MET A 19 -23.43 0.14 -10.60
N VAL A 20 -22.76 -0.98 -10.36
CA VAL A 20 -21.68 -1.08 -9.37
C VAL A 20 -20.49 -1.88 -9.89
N VAL A 21 -19.32 -1.61 -9.31
CA VAL A 21 -18.15 -2.48 -9.37
C VAL A 21 -18.19 -3.37 -8.13
N ILE A 22 -18.26 -4.67 -8.30
CA ILE A 22 -18.11 -5.65 -7.21
C ILE A 22 -16.62 -5.98 -7.09
N THR A 23 -16.07 -5.84 -5.89
CA THR A 23 -14.61 -5.93 -5.65
C THR A 23 -14.22 -7.10 -4.76
N SER A 24 -15.16 -7.62 -3.97
CA SER A 24 -14.96 -8.84 -3.20
C SER A 24 -16.26 -9.64 -3.16
N VAL A 25 -16.11 -10.96 -3.16
CA VAL A 25 -17.21 -11.92 -3.12
C VAL A 25 -16.77 -13.02 -2.15
N ARG A 26 -17.55 -13.28 -1.11
CA ARG A 26 -17.29 -14.33 -0.11
C ARG A 26 -18.53 -15.17 0.11
N GLU A 27 -18.44 -16.45 -0.22
CA GLU A 27 -19.50 -17.40 0.07
C GLU A 27 -19.51 -17.76 1.57
N LYS A 28 -20.70 -17.77 2.16
CA LYS A 28 -20.94 -18.05 3.57
C LYS A 28 -22.19 -18.90 3.76
N ARG A 29 -22.33 -19.42 4.98
CA ARG A 29 -23.54 -20.09 5.44
C ARG A 29 -24.04 -19.47 6.72
N THR A 30 -25.35 -19.34 6.83
CA THR A 30 -26.01 -18.97 8.09
C THR A 30 -25.83 -20.07 9.13
N GLN A 31 -26.13 -19.80 10.40
CA GLN A 31 -26.15 -20.83 11.45
C GLN A 31 -27.10 -21.99 11.12
N GLN A 32 -28.17 -21.72 10.35
CA GLN A 32 -29.13 -22.72 9.88
C GLN A 32 -28.67 -23.42 8.58
N GLY A 33 -27.44 -23.19 8.12
CA GLY A 33 -26.85 -23.84 6.95
C GLY A 33 -27.26 -23.22 5.59
N LYS A 34 -28.17 -22.24 5.57
CA LYS A 34 -28.55 -21.53 4.33
C LYS A 34 -27.36 -20.81 3.72
N ARG A 35 -27.14 -21.02 2.43
CA ARG A 35 -26.05 -20.45 1.63
C ARG A 35 -26.36 -19.00 1.27
N PHE A 36 -25.36 -18.14 1.35
CA PHE A 36 -25.43 -16.76 0.87
C PHE A 36 -24.03 -16.25 0.53
N CYS A 37 -23.96 -15.15 -0.20
CA CYS A 37 -22.73 -14.45 -0.48
C CYS A 37 -22.77 -13.05 0.15
N ASP A 38 -21.68 -12.70 0.86
CA ASP A 38 -21.36 -11.32 1.20
C ASP A 38 -20.42 -10.76 0.12
N ALA A 39 -20.75 -9.62 -0.43
CA ALA A 39 -19.89 -8.93 -1.39
C ALA A 39 -19.73 -7.45 -1.02
N THR A 40 -18.63 -6.86 -1.45
CA THR A 40 -18.42 -5.40 -1.40
C THR A 40 -18.57 -4.86 -2.80
N ALA A 41 -19.34 -3.79 -2.93
CA ALA A 41 -19.52 -3.08 -4.19
C ALA A 41 -19.33 -1.58 -4.00
N LEU A 42 -19.02 -0.88 -5.09
CA LEU A 42 -18.92 0.57 -5.10
C LEU A 42 -19.39 1.16 -6.42
N ASN A 43 -19.75 2.43 -6.40
CA ASN A 43 -19.91 3.26 -7.58
C ASN A 43 -19.32 4.65 -7.34
N ALA A 44 -19.53 5.59 -8.27
CA ALA A 44 -19.02 6.95 -8.17
C ALA A 44 -19.49 7.74 -6.92
N THR A 45 -20.50 7.23 -6.20
CA THR A 45 -21.11 7.91 -5.05
C THR A 45 -20.81 7.26 -3.70
N GLY A 46 -20.16 6.09 -3.66
CA GLY A 46 -19.77 5.44 -2.41
C GLY A 46 -19.61 3.91 -2.51
N SER A 47 -19.53 3.27 -1.34
CA SER A 47 -19.39 1.82 -1.18
C SER A 47 -20.61 1.20 -0.47
N LEU A 48 -20.85 -0.08 -0.72
CA LEU A 48 -22.04 -0.81 -0.31
C LEU A 48 -21.70 -2.25 0.04
N ALA A 49 -22.19 -2.72 1.18
CA ALA A 49 -22.19 -4.14 1.51
C ALA A 49 -23.39 -4.82 0.84
N LEU A 50 -23.12 -5.82 0.01
CA LEU A 50 -24.14 -6.61 -0.68
C LEU A 50 -24.38 -7.94 0.05
N LYS A 51 -25.63 -8.39 -0.02
CA LYS A 51 -26.02 -9.75 0.37
C LYS A 51 -26.79 -10.41 -0.75
N ILE A 52 -26.33 -11.58 -1.15
CA ILE A 52 -26.96 -12.36 -2.21
C ILE A 52 -27.31 -13.74 -1.66
N TRP A 53 -28.60 -14.08 -1.60
CA TRP A 53 -29.03 -15.38 -1.07
C TRP A 53 -28.76 -16.50 -2.06
N GLY A 54 -28.60 -17.74 -1.55
CA GLY A 54 -28.32 -18.91 -2.37
C GLY A 54 -29.32 -19.13 -3.51
N GLU A 55 -30.60 -18.86 -3.24
CA GLU A 55 -31.69 -18.94 -4.23
C GLU A 55 -31.47 -17.97 -5.40
N THR A 56 -30.99 -16.75 -5.12
CA THR A 56 -30.63 -15.77 -6.15
C THR A 56 -29.39 -16.21 -6.94
N LEU A 57 -28.38 -16.75 -6.26
CA LEU A 57 -27.16 -17.28 -6.90
C LEU A 57 -27.48 -18.46 -7.85
N ASP A 58 -28.42 -19.33 -7.47
CA ASP A 58 -28.84 -20.47 -8.29
C ASP A 58 -29.50 -20.04 -9.61
N ILE A 59 -30.13 -18.86 -9.64
CA ILE A 59 -30.76 -18.29 -10.85
C ILE A 59 -29.71 -17.63 -11.75
N TRP A 60 -28.83 -16.82 -11.17
CA TRP A 60 -27.96 -15.89 -11.93
C TRP A 60 -26.51 -16.37 -12.10
N LYS A 61 -26.17 -17.58 -11.61
CA LYS A 61 -24.82 -18.21 -11.61
C LYS A 61 -23.77 -17.48 -10.77
N ASP A 62 -22.58 -18.07 -10.64
CA ASP A 62 -21.51 -17.58 -9.75
C ASP A 62 -21.16 -16.11 -9.98
N LEU A 63 -21.32 -15.33 -8.90
CA LEU A 63 -20.91 -13.94 -8.82
C LEU A 63 -19.39 -13.87 -8.69
N LYS A 64 -18.75 -13.02 -9.48
CA LYS A 64 -17.31 -12.73 -9.39
C LYS A 64 -17.09 -11.22 -9.34
N PRO A 65 -15.91 -10.73 -8.92
CA PRO A 65 -15.56 -9.32 -9.07
C PRO A 65 -15.73 -8.85 -10.53
N GLY A 66 -16.13 -7.60 -10.71
CA GLY A 66 -16.42 -7.02 -12.02
C GLY A 66 -17.57 -6.01 -12.00
N LEU A 67 -17.99 -5.56 -13.19
CA LEU A 67 -19.07 -4.60 -13.37
C LEU A 67 -20.43 -5.31 -13.43
N PHE A 68 -21.37 -4.87 -12.60
CA PHE A 68 -22.72 -5.43 -12.52
C PHE A 68 -23.79 -4.34 -12.42
N GLY A 69 -24.90 -4.56 -13.10
CA GLY A 69 -26.17 -3.96 -12.74
C GLY A 69 -26.85 -4.84 -11.70
N ILE A 70 -27.19 -4.28 -10.55
CA ILE A 70 -27.83 -4.99 -9.45
C ILE A 70 -29.20 -4.38 -9.15
N THR A 71 -30.15 -5.22 -8.75
CA THR A 71 -31.47 -4.81 -8.25
C THR A 71 -31.65 -5.40 -6.86
N GLY A 72 -32.24 -4.64 -5.94
CA GLY A 72 -32.44 -5.09 -4.57
C GLY A 72 -32.98 -4.01 -3.65
N THR A 73 -32.96 -4.30 -2.36
CA THR A 73 -33.47 -3.43 -1.29
C THR A 73 -32.36 -3.09 -0.31
N LEU A 74 -32.30 -1.83 0.13
CA LEU A 74 -31.45 -1.44 1.24
C LEU A 74 -32.14 -1.81 2.56
N GLU A 75 -31.52 -2.69 3.33
CA GLU A 75 -32.00 -3.18 4.62
C GLU A 75 -30.98 -2.89 5.73
N THR A 76 -31.44 -2.94 6.98
CA THR A 76 -30.56 -2.82 8.15
C THR A 76 -30.50 -4.16 8.87
N TYR A 77 -29.30 -4.71 9.02
CA TYR A 77 -29.06 -5.94 9.78
C TYR A 77 -27.99 -5.69 10.84
N GLN A 78 -28.31 -5.98 12.11
CA GLN A 78 -27.42 -5.69 13.25
C GLN A 78 -26.87 -4.25 13.23
N GLU A 79 -27.76 -3.27 12.98
CA GLU A 79 -27.44 -1.83 12.88
C GLU A 79 -26.52 -1.44 11.72
N ARG A 80 -26.21 -2.36 10.81
CA ARG A 80 -25.41 -2.09 9.61
C ARG A 80 -26.28 -2.09 8.36
N PRO A 81 -26.12 -1.10 7.47
CA PRO A 81 -26.80 -1.11 6.18
C PRO A 81 -26.24 -2.24 5.32
N GLN A 82 -27.13 -2.99 4.68
CA GLN A 82 -26.81 -4.07 3.78
C GLN A 82 -27.82 -4.08 2.63
N PHE A 83 -27.33 -4.14 1.40
CA PHE A 83 -28.18 -4.20 0.22
C PHE A 83 -28.45 -5.65 -0.18
N VAL A 84 -29.70 -6.07 -0.05
CA VAL A 84 -30.14 -7.43 -0.37
C VAL A 84 -30.45 -7.50 -1.85
N VAL A 85 -29.58 -8.17 -2.61
CA VAL A 85 -29.68 -8.28 -4.06
C VAL A 85 -30.66 -9.37 -4.45
N THR A 86 -31.63 -9.02 -5.30
CA THR A 86 -32.64 -9.92 -5.86
C THR A 86 -32.35 -10.30 -7.30
N GLU A 87 -31.64 -9.46 -8.04
CA GLU A 87 -31.20 -9.69 -9.41
C GLU A 87 -29.85 -9.02 -9.66
N TYR A 88 -28.99 -9.66 -10.46
CA TYR A 88 -27.76 -9.06 -10.93
C TYR A 88 -27.41 -9.55 -12.33
N ARG A 89 -26.81 -8.67 -13.14
CA ARG A 89 -26.35 -8.97 -14.49
C ARG A 89 -25.01 -8.30 -14.77
N PRO A 90 -24.06 -8.97 -15.44
CA PRO A 90 -22.85 -8.32 -15.91
C PRO A 90 -23.19 -7.15 -16.85
N ILE A 91 -22.44 -6.07 -16.76
CA ILE A 91 -22.59 -4.89 -17.64
C ILE A 91 -21.25 -4.52 -18.27
N THR A 92 -21.29 -3.76 -19.36
CA THR A 92 -20.09 -3.18 -19.98
C THR A 92 -19.70 -1.85 -19.33
N LEU A 93 -18.47 -1.40 -19.60
CA LEU A 93 -17.99 -0.10 -19.17
C LEU A 93 -18.82 1.05 -19.79
N GLU A 94 -19.25 0.90 -21.03
CA GLU A 94 -20.12 1.86 -21.72
C GLU A 94 -21.48 1.97 -21.02
N GLN A 95 -22.09 0.84 -20.65
CA GLN A 95 -23.34 0.82 -19.90
C GLN A 95 -23.19 1.48 -18.53
N TYR A 96 -22.07 1.22 -17.83
CA TYR A 96 -21.79 1.89 -16.57
C TYR A 96 -21.74 3.42 -16.77
N ARG A 97 -20.96 3.89 -17.74
CA ARG A 97 -20.79 5.32 -18.04
C ARG A 97 -22.10 6.00 -18.45
N GLU A 98 -22.90 5.34 -19.28
CA GLU A 98 -24.19 5.85 -19.75
C GLU A 98 -25.14 6.15 -18.58
N HIS A 99 -25.13 5.29 -17.56
CA HIS A 99 -26.04 5.42 -16.42
C HIS A 99 -25.47 6.21 -15.24
N GLN A 100 -24.15 6.13 -15.00
CA GLN A 100 -23.47 6.83 -13.90
C GLN A 100 -22.99 8.23 -14.28
N ASN A 101 -22.90 8.53 -15.57
CA ASN A 101 -22.26 9.75 -16.08
C ASN A 101 -20.87 10.00 -15.48
N ALA A 102 -20.16 8.90 -15.17
CA ALA A 102 -18.85 8.88 -14.53
C ALA A 102 -18.12 7.58 -14.89
N ASP A 103 -16.79 7.60 -14.81
CA ASP A 103 -16.00 6.38 -14.84
C ASP A 103 -16.18 5.59 -13.54
N PRO A 104 -16.12 4.25 -13.58
CA PRO A 104 -16.13 3.47 -12.36
C PRO A 104 -14.89 3.77 -11.54
N VAL A 105 -15.09 3.95 -10.24
CA VAL A 105 -14.00 3.94 -9.28
C VAL A 105 -13.52 2.49 -9.17
N LEU A 106 -12.33 2.23 -9.70
CA LEU A 106 -11.75 0.90 -9.73
C LEU A 106 -10.63 0.83 -8.69
N PRO A 107 -10.66 -0.15 -7.77
CA PRO A 107 -9.61 -0.35 -6.78
C PRO A 107 -8.22 -0.42 -7.38
N ARG A 108 -7.27 0.23 -6.73
CA ARG A 108 -5.87 0.23 -7.15
C ARG A 108 -4.97 -0.30 -6.05
N ALA A 109 -3.91 -0.98 -6.47
CA ALA A 109 -2.78 -1.28 -5.61
C ALA A 109 -1.66 -0.26 -5.88
N TYR A 110 -1.18 0.38 -4.82
CA TYR A 110 -0.09 1.34 -4.82
C TYR A 110 1.12 0.68 -4.17
N THR A 111 2.04 0.18 -4.98
CA THR A 111 3.29 -0.43 -4.52
C THR A 111 4.32 0.66 -4.23
N LEU A 112 4.80 0.75 -3.00
CA LEU A 112 5.61 1.87 -2.51
C LEU A 112 6.90 1.39 -1.84
N ASP A 113 7.96 2.19 -2.03
CA ASP A 113 9.26 2.08 -1.37
C ASP A 113 9.88 3.48 -1.19
N ILE A 114 10.68 3.68 -0.13
CA ILE A 114 11.39 4.94 0.12
C ILE A 114 12.90 4.76 0.19
N GLU A 115 13.61 5.77 -0.31
CA GLU A 115 15.05 5.92 -0.06
C GLU A 115 15.31 7.05 0.92
N THR A 116 16.27 6.82 1.80
CA THR A 116 16.56 7.71 2.93
C THR A 116 18.04 8.05 3.02
N LEU A 117 18.33 9.23 3.57
CA LEU A 117 19.68 9.68 3.87
C LEU A 117 19.75 10.21 5.30
N THR A 118 20.91 10.08 5.93
CA THR A 118 21.16 10.75 7.20
C THR A 118 21.20 12.28 7.01
N LEU A 119 20.62 13.02 7.96
CA LEU A 119 20.74 14.47 8.03
C LEU A 119 22.20 14.87 8.32
N PRO A 120 22.79 15.83 7.58
CA PRO A 120 24.17 16.28 7.82
C PRO A 120 24.46 16.64 9.28
N ASP A 121 23.56 17.41 9.90
CA ASP A 121 23.70 17.90 11.27
C ASP A 121 23.61 16.78 12.33
N TYR A 122 23.10 15.60 11.95
CA TYR A 122 23.11 14.44 12.86
C TYR A 122 24.54 13.99 13.19
N ARG A 123 25.51 14.29 12.33
CA ARG A 123 26.93 13.96 12.54
C ARG A 123 27.46 14.48 13.87
N GLU A 124 27.04 15.67 14.28
CA GLU A 124 27.43 16.30 15.55
C GLU A 124 26.92 15.52 16.79
N ARG A 125 25.88 14.71 16.63
CA ARG A 125 25.28 13.93 17.72
C ARG A 125 25.91 12.55 17.91
N VAL A 126 26.58 12.02 16.89
CA VAL A 126 27.05 10.63 16.88
C VAL A 126 28.12 10.37 17.95
N GLY A 127 29.21 11.14 17.94
CA GLY A 127 30.32 10.98 18.90
C GLY A 127 29.86 11.11 20.36
N PRO A 128 29.18 12.21 20.75
CA PRO A 128 28.65 12.36 22.11
C PRO A 128 27.70 11.23 22.54
N GLN A 129 26.91 10.69 21.61
CA GLN A 129 26.01 9.58 21.90
C GLN A 129 26.76 8.26 22.12
N LEU A 130 27.78 7.96 21.31
CA LEU A 130 28.62 6.78 21.49
C LEU A 130 29.40 6.84 22.81
N GLU A 131 30.00 7.98 23.13
CA GLU A 131 30.72 8.19 24.39
C GLU A 131 29.78 7.98 25.59
N LYS A 132 28.56 8.52 25.53
CA LYS A 132 27.53 8.33 26.55
C LYS A 132 27.11 6.86 26.69
N LEU A 133 26.91 6.15 25.58
CA LEU A 133 26.53 4.73 25.60
C LEU A 133 27.62 3.86 26.25
N LEU A 134 28.90 4.14 25.93
CA LEU A 134 30.03 3.46 26.54
C LEU A 134 30.13 3.76 28.05
N LYS A 135 30.06 5.04 28.44
CA LYS A 135 30.12 5.46 29.85
C LYS A 135 29.00 4.87 30.71
N LEU A 136 27.80 4.73 30.15
CA LEU A 136 26.65 4.17 30.84
C LEU A 136 26.57 2.63 30.79
N GLY A 137 27.51 1.96 30.10
CA GLY A 137 27.49 0.50 29.94
C GLY A 137 26.31 -0.01 29.08
N ASN A 138 25.71 0.86 28.25
CA ASN A 138 24.58 0.53 27.38
C ASN A 138 25.00 0.14 25.96
N MET A 139 26.31 0.15 25.67
CA MET A 139 26.87 -0.24 24.39
C MET A 139 26.98 -1.76 24.30
N ARG A 140 26.49 -2.36 23.20
CA ARG A 140 26.63 -3.80 22.96
C ARG A 140 28.11 -4.18 22.78
N LEU A 141 28.51 -5.38 23.21
CA LEU A 141 29.90 -5.85 23.17
C LEU A 141 30.56 -5.70 21.79
N GLU A 142 29.87 -6.12 20.73
CA GLU A 142 30.37 -6.00 19.35
C GLU A 142 30.58 -4.53 18.93
N GLN A 143 29.70 -3.63 19.40
CA GLN A 143 29.83 -2.21 19.11
C GLN A 143 30.97 -1.58 19.91
N GLN A 144 31.16 -2.01 21.15
CA GLN A 144 32.27 -1.59 21.98
C GLN A 144 33.62 -2.01 21.37
N GLN A 145 33.70 -3.22 20.81
CA GLN A 145 34.90 -3.66 20.08
C GLN A 145 35.19 -2.73 18.91
N ARG A 146 34.22 -2.47 18.02
CA ARG A 146 34.41 -1.54 16.88
C ARG A 146 34.80 -0.13 17.33
N TYR A 147 34.15 0.37 18.38
CA TYR A 147 34.44 1.70 18.93
C TYR A 147 35.88 1.81 19.47
N LEU A 148 36.38 0.75 20.14
CA LEU A 148 37.74 0.73 20.69
C LEU A 148 38.82 0.43 19.64
N GLU A 149 38.46 -0.28 18.57
CA GLU A 149 39.34 -0.53 17.42
C GLU A 149 39.57 0.76 16.61
N ASP A 150 38.49 1.43 16.20
CA ASP A 150 38.55 2.68 15.46
C ASP A 150 37.26 3.49 15.64
N ILE A 151 37.36 4.55 16.45
CA ILE A 151 36.24 5.45 16.73
C ILE A 151 35.74 6.17 15.47
N VAL A 152 36.63 6.54 14.54
CA VAL A 152 36.25 7.30 13.34
C VAL A 152 35.41 6.43 12.42
N ILE A 153 35.79 5.16 12.27
CA ILE A 153 35.02 4.19 11.46
C ILE A 153 33.67 3.89 12.11
N GLU A 154 33.60 3.71 13.43
CA GLU A 154 32.32 3.44 14.11
C GLU A 154 31.40 4.68 14.11
N GLU A 155 31.95 5.89 14.23
CA GLU A 155 31.21 7.13 14.07
C GLU A 155 30.62 7.25 12.66
N GLU A 156 31.40 6.98 11.61
CA GLU A 156 30.91 7.02 10.23
C GLU A 156 29.82 5.98 10.00
N ARG A 157 30.00 4.76 10.51
CA ARG A 157 28.96 3.71 10.46
C ARG A 157 27.67 4.16 11.16
N CYS A 158 27.78 4.72 12.37
CA CYS A 158 26.62 5.18 13.13
C CYS A 158 25.94 6.38 12.48
N TYR A 159 26.70 7.27 11.83
CA TYR A 159 26.16 8.33 11.00
C TYR A 159 25.34 7.74 9.85
N GLN A 160 25.88 6.79 9.09
CA GLN A 160 25.16 6.16 7.97
C GLN A 160 23.87 5.44 8.42
N LEU A 161 23.90 4.73 9.56
CA LEU A 161 22.71 4.11 10.14
C LEU A 161 21.63 5.12 10.57
N GLY A 162 21.97 6.42 10.66
CA GLY A 162 21.02 7.48 10.91
C GLY A 162 19.94 7.62 9.84
N SER A 163 20.14 7.09 8.63
CA SER A 163 19.12 7.04 7.58
C SER A 163 17.94 6.14 7.95
N LEU A 164 18.13 5.17 8.84
CA LEU A 164 17.10 4.20 9.26
C LEU A 164 16.13 4.75 10.33
N SER A 165 16.19 6.05 10.64
CA SER A 165 15.26 6.70 11.57
C SER A 165 14.88 8.09 11.09
N ALA A 166 13.59 8.41 11.07
CA ALA A 166 13.11 9.73 10.65
C ALA A 166 13.55 10.89 11.56
N ALA A 167 14.06 10.59 12.76
CA ALA A 167 14.60 11.59 13.69
C ALA A 167 16.04 12.02 13.34
N SER A 168 16.79 11.17 12.65
CA SER A 168 18.18 11.40 12.24
C SER A 168 18.36 11.43 10.73
N GLY A 169 17.38 10.95 9.98
CA GLY A 169 17.37 10.88 8.54
C GLY A 169 16.25 11.70 7.92
N ARG A 170 16.30 11.75 6.59
CA ARG A 170 15.33 12.41 5.70
C ARG A 170 15.01 11.49 4.53
N ILE A 171 13.86 11.73 3.93
CA ILE A 171 13.48 11.09 2.67
C ILE A 171 14.26 11.76 1.53
N LEU A 172 14.89 10.93 0.71
CA LEU A 172 15.52 11.31 -0.55
C LEU A 172 14.58 11.02 -1.73
N SER A 173 13.92 9.86 -1.73
CA SER A 173 13.03 9.44 -2.80
C SER A 173 11.85 8.64 -2.26
N VAL A 174 10.67 8.79 -2.88
CA VAL A 174 9.51 7.92 -2.70
C VAL A 174 9.11 7.42 -4.08
N ALA A 175 9.24 6.11 -4.35
CA ALA A 175 8.74 5.52 -5.59
C ALA A 175 7.37 4.89 -5.35
N VAL A 176 6.50 5.02 -6.35
CA VAL A 176 5.17 4.42 -6.33
C VAL A 176 4.84 3.84 -7.69
N HIS A 177 4.49 2.56 -7.72
CA HIS A 177 3.82 1.92 -8.85
C HIS A 177 2.33 1.76 -8.54
N ALA A 178 1.47 2.45 -9.27
CA ALA A 178 0.02 2.32 -9.16
C ALA A 178 -0.53 1.44 -10.29
N GLY A 179 -1.24 0.37 -9.94
CA GLY A 179 -1.82 -0.57 -10.92
C GLY A 179 -3.02 -1.32 -10.37
N PRO A 180 -3.54 -2.33 -11.09
CA PRO A 180 -4.65 -3.16 -10.61
C PRO A 180 -4.30 -3.89 -9.31
N ILE A 181 -5.28 -4.27 -8.50
CA ILE A 181 -5.04 -5.16 -7.36
C ILE A 181 -4.85 -6.58 -7.87
N ALA A 182 -3.82 -7.29 -7.39
CA ALA A 182 -3.57 -8.66 -7.82
C ALA A 182 -4.73 -9.58 -7.41
N GLY A 183 -5.05 -10.57 -8.25
CA GLY A 183 -6.13 -11.52 -7.99
C GLY A 183 -7.55 -10.96 -8.16
N ILE A 184 -7.72 -9.68 -8.54
CA ILE A 184 -9.02 -9.11 -8.93
C ILE A 184 -9.05 -8.93 -10.44
N ASP A 185 -9.87 -9.73 -11.12
CA ASP A 185 -10.23 -9.50 -12.52
C ASP A 185 -11.54 -8.73 -12.57
N LEU A 186 -11.48 -7.46 -12.97
CA LEU A 186 -12.66 -6.61 -13.13
C LEU A 186 -13.22 -6.65 -14.56
N GLY A 187 -12.59 -7.39 -15.48
CA GLY A 187 -12.95 -7.43 -16.90
C GLY A 187 -12.61 -6.14 -17.65
N VAL A 188 -11.82 -5.25 -17.04
CA VAL A 188 -11.38 -3.97 -17.62
C VAL A 188 -9.88 -3.84 -17.44
N GLU A 189 -9.19 -3.45 -18.52
CA GLU A 189 -7.75 -3.19 -18.46
C GLU A 189 -7.49 -1.88 -17.72
N LEU A 190 -6.75 -1.96 -16.61
CA LEU A 190 -6.40 -0.83 -15.77
C LEU A 190 -4.99 -0.34 -16.13
N PRO A 191 -4.79 0.96 -16.40
CA PRO A 191 -3.47 1.47 -16.69
C PRO A 191 -2.59 1.38 -15.44
N HIS A 192 -1.33 1.04 -15.66
CA HIS A 192 -0.29 1.12 -14.65
C HIS A 192 0.52 2.41 -14.85
N SER A 193 1.03 2.96 -13.76
CA SER A 193 1.84 4.18 -13.80
C SER A 193 2.89 4.16 -12.69
N GLU A 194 4.06 4.70 -12.99
CA GLU A 194 5.17 4.81 -12.06
C GLU A 194 5.47 6.28 -11.76
N HIS A 195 5.65 6.57 -10.48
CA HIS A 195 5.89 7.91 -9.96
C HIS A 195 7.09 7.88 -9.02
N VAL A 196 7.89 8.94 -9.05
CA VAL A 196 8.95 9.13 -8.06
C VAL A 196 8.94 10.59 -7.62
N PHE A 197 8.91 10.78 -6.30
CA PHE A 197 9.01 12.06 -5.62
C PHE A 197 10.40 12.18 -4.99
N GLY A 198 10.96 13.38 -4.90
CA GLY A 198 12.30 13.60 -4.30
C GLY A 198 13.46 13.61 -5.29
N ILE A 199 13.40 12.86 -6.39
CA ILE A 199 14.37 12.94 -7.49
C ILE A 199 13.58 13.06 -8.78
N ASP A 200 13.82 14.08 -9.61
CA ASP A 200 13.11 14.25 -10.87
C ASP A 200 13.62 13.31 -11.98
N LYS A 201 12.97 13.35 -13.15
CA LYS A 201 13.34 12.51 -14.31
C LYS A 201 14.73 12.79 -14.89
N ASN A 202 15.33 13.94 -14.57
CA ASN A 202 16.66 14.31 -14.99
C ASN A 202 17.72 13.94 -13.93
N GLY A 203 17.32 13.28 -12.84
CA GLY A 203 18.22 12.94 -11.74
C GLY A 203 18.54 14.16 -10.85
N VAL A 204 17.63 15.12 -10.72
CA VAL A 204 17.81 16.29 -9.86
C VAL A 204 17.00 16.14 -8.59
N GLU A 205 17.68 16.23 -7.45
CA GLU A 205 17.07 16.21 -6.13
C GLU A 205 16.09 17.38 -5.94
N GLN A 206 14.96 17.08 -5.31
CA GLN A 206 13.92 18.03 -4.95
C GLN A 206 13.88 18.21 -3.43
N ASP A 207 13.39 19.36 -2.98
CA ASP A 207 13.15 19.62 -1.56
C ASP A 207 12.23 18.54 -0.93
N GLU A 208 12.60 18.04 0.25
CA GLU A 208 11.88 16.95 0.93
C GLU A 208 10.43 17.34 1.21
N LYS A 209 10.19 18.56 1.70
CA LYS A 209 8.83 19.04 2.02
C LYS A 209 7.96 19.12 0.77
N LYS A 210 8.49 19.65 -0.34
CA LYS A 210 7.78 19.66 -1.63
C LYS A 210 7.46 18.24 -2.11
N SER A 211 8.40 17.32 -1.92
CA SER A 211 8.26 15.93 -2.34
C SER A 211 7.16 15.21 -1.53
N LEU A 212 7.12 15.43 -0.21
CA LEU A 212 6.05 14.93 0.66
C LEU A 212 4.68 15.48 0.26
N LEU A 213 4.57 16.78 -0.02
CA LEU A 213 3.32 17.40 -0.46
C LEU A 213 2.84 16.80 -1.80
N ALA A 214 3.76 16.61 -2.76
CA ALA A 214 3.43 16.01 -4.04
C ALA A 214 2.99 14.54 -3.90
N PHE A 215 3.66 13.77 -3.02
CA PHE A 215 3.26 12.41 -2.71
C PHE A 215 1.87 12.35 -2.05
N LEU A 216 1.60 13.21 -1.07
CA LEU A 216 0.29 13.25 -0.39
C LEU A 216 -0.83 13.68 -1.34
N GLU A 217 -0.57 14.63 -2.24
CA GLU A 217 -1.54 15.02 -3.28
C GLU A 217 -1.82 13.87 -4.23
N PHE A 218 -0.79 13.09 -4.61
CA PHE A 218 -0.97 11.90 -5.42
C PHE A 218 -1.81 10.81 -4.72
N MET A 219 -1.66 10.66 -3.40
CA MET A 219 -2.39 9.67 -2.59
C MET A 219 -3.71 10.22 -2.01
N LYS A 220 -4.17 11.42 -2.39
CA LYS A 220 -5.31 12.07 -1.72
C LYS A 220 -6.63 11.30 -1.80
N ASP A 221 -6.82 10.55 -2.89
CA ASP A 221 -8.03 9.79 -3.18
C ASP A 221 -7.89 8.30 -2.76
N PHE A 222 -6.78 7.94 -2.10
CA PHE A 222 -6.58 6.60 -1.56
C PHE A 222 -7.61 6.29 -0.46
N ASP A 223 -8.29 5.15 -0.61
CA ASP A 223 -9.23 4.63 0.40
C ASP A 223 -8.81 3.23 0.84
N CYS A 224 -8.42 3.07 2.11
CA CYS A 224 -7.97 1.79 2.67
C CYS A 224 -9.03 0.68 2.70
N GLU A 225 -10.31 1.02 2.49
CA GLU A 225 -11.40 0.03 2.40
C GLU A 225 -11.54 -0.55 0.98
N THR A 226 -11.03 0.14 -0.05
CA THR A 226 -11.12 -0.31 -1.44
C THR A 226 -9.76 -0.56 -2.08
N ASP A 227 -8.80 0.32 -1.84
CA ASP A 227 -7.43 0.27 -2.35
C ASP A 227 -6.48 -0.52 -1.45
N GLU A 228 -5.28 -0.76 -1.96
CA GLU A 228 -4.26 -1.53 -1.25
C GLU A 228 -2.89 -0.87 -1.39
N LEU A 229 -2.26 -0.52 -0.27
CA LEU A 229 -0.83 -0.21 -0.22
C LEU A 229 -0.05 -1.51 -0.24
N VAL A 230 0.94 -1.62 -1.10
CA VAL A 230 1.78 -2.81 -1.23
C VAL A 230 3.22 -2.39 -1.02
N GLY A 231 4.01 -3.18 -0.31
CA GLY A 231 5.43 -2.89 -0.18
C GLY A 231 6.16 -3.94 0.62
N HIS A 232 7.40 -3.68 1.00
CA HIS A 232 8.22 -4.60 1.77
C HIS A 232 8.64 -3.94 3.09
N ASN A 233 8.10 -4.40 4.21
CA ASN A 233 8.26 -3.77 5.52
C ASN A 233 7.64 -2.35 5.65
N LEU A 234 6.61 -2.04 4.86
CA LEU A 234 5.87 -0.78 4.91
C LEU A 234 5.40 -0.42 6.32
N ILE A 235 4.85 -1.41 7.04
CA ILE A 235 4.25 -1.19 8.36
C ILE A 235 5.35 -0.88 9.39
N GLY A 236 6.50 -1.53 9.25
CA GLY A 236 7.62 -1.40 10.17
C GLY A 236 8.55 -0.22 9.88
N PHE A 237 8.52 0.34 8.68
CA PHE A 237 9.49 1.34 8.25
C PHE A 237 8.88 2.49 7.45
N ASP A 238 8.52 2.29 6.18
CA ASP A 238 8.22 3.35 5.22
C ASP A 238 7.08 4.27 5.66
N LEU A 239 5.94 3.70 6.05
CA LEU A 239 4.76 4.48 6.44
C LEU A 239 5.03 5.29 7.72
N PRO A 240 5.55 4.70 8.83
CA PRO A 240 6.00 5.48 9.97
C PRO A 240 6.97 6.59 9.59
N PHE A 241 7.96 6.30 8.74
CA PHE A 241 8.99 7.26 8.35
C PHE A 241 8.38 8.45 7.63
N ILE A 242 7.54 8.23 6.61
CA ILE A 242 6.85 9.28 5.85
C ILE A 242 6.06 10.20 6.80
N PHE A 243 5.22 9.65 7.67
CA PHE A 243 4.39 10.48 8.55
C PHE A 243 5.20 11.20 9.63
N GLN A 244 6.28 10.60 10.13
CA GLN A 244 7.21 11.28 11.03
C GLN A 244 7.91 12.45 10.33
N ARG A 245 8.30 12.31 9.06
CA ARG A 245 8.86 13.41 8.27
C ARG A 245 7.83 14.50 7.94
N CYS A 246 6.57 14.14 7.72
CA CYS A 246 5.48 15.13 7.65
C CYS A 246 5.39 15.96 8.94
N LEU A 247 5.51 15.33 10.12
CA LEU A 247 5.52 16.05 11.41
C LEU A 247 6.71 17.01 11.50
N VAL A 248 7.92 16.56 11.15
CA VAL A 248 9.13 17.40 11.14
C VAL A 248 8.97 18.63 10.25
N HIS A 249 8.31 18.49 9.10
CA HIS A 249 8.10 19.58 8.15
C HIS A 249 6.82 20.40 8.38
N CYS A 250 6.07 20.10 9.45
CA CYS A 250 4.75 20.68 9.73
C CYS A 250 3.79 20.56 8.54
N VAL A 251 3.78 19.41 7.87
CA VAL A 251 2.86 19.09 6.78
C VAL A 251 1.62 18.42 7.37
N PRO A 252 0.42 19.00 7.24
CA PRO A 252 -0.81 18.34 7.69
C PRO A 252 -1.08 17.13 6.80
N ALA A 253 -0.98 15.94 7.38
CA ALA A 253 -1.19 14.69 6.67
C ALA A 253 -2.13 13.80 7.48
N LYS A 254 -3.22 13.35 6.87
CA LYS A 254 -4.03 12.26 7.42
C LYS A 254 -3.27 10.94 7.17
N PRO A 255 -3.08 10.07 8.18
CA PRO A 255 -2.56 8.73 7.94
C PRO A 255 -3.36 8.01 6.86
N LEU A 256 -2.67 7.39 5.90
CA LEU A 256 -3.32 6.62 4.82
C LEU A 256 -4.05 5.39 5.39
N VAL A 257 -3.51 4.81 6.45
CA VAL A 257 -3.99 3.60 7.11
C VAL A 257 -3.84 3.73 8.62
N ASP A 258 -4.62 2.95 9.38
CA ASP A 258 -4.48 2.88 10.83
C ASP A 258 -3.43 1.82 11.24
N LEU A 259 -2.20 2.29 11.50
CA LEU A 259 -1.08 1.44 11.92
C LEU A 259 -1.23 0.90 13.36
N SER A 260 -2.25 1.31 14.11
CA SER A 260 -2.52 0.77 15.45
C SER A 260 -3.29 -0.56 15.42
N GLU A 261 -3.89 -0.90 14.27
CA GLU A 261 -4.63 -2.15 14.10
C GLU A 261 -3.70 -3.37 14.12
N PHE A 262 -4.16 -4.46 14.74
CA PHE A 262 -3.42 -5.73 14.72
C PHE A 262 -3.19 -6.24 13.30
N ARG A 263 -4.19 -6.05 12.43
CA ARG A 263 -4.09 -6.29 10.98
C ARG A 263 -4.46 -4.99 10.28
N VAL A 264 -3.44 -4.25 9.86
CA VAL A 264 -3.59 -2.96 9.19
C VAL A 264 -4.40 -3.15 7.91
N ARG A 265 -5.61 -2.57 7.88
CA ARG A 265 -6.47 -2.60 6.69
C ARG A 265 -5.85 -1.81 5.53
N GLY A 266 -6.10 -2.28 4.31
CA GLY A 266 -5.60 -1.65 3.09
C GLY A 266 -4.08 -1.74 2.91
N VAL A 267 -3.39 -2.66 3.58
CA VAL A 267 -1.95 -2.89 3.41
C VAL A 267 -1.63 -4.36 3.15
N PHE A 268 -0.84 -4.61 2.11
CA PHE A 268 -0.18 -5.88 1.82
C PHE A 268 1.33 -5.70 1.99
N ASP A 269 1.83 -6.01 3.19
CA ASP A 269 3.26 -5.99 3.49
C ASP A 269 3.88 -7.36 3.15
N THR A 270 4.64 -7.41 2.06
CA THR A 270 5.21 -8.67 1.53
C THR A 270 6.14 -9.36 2.53
N MET A 271 6.86 -8.61 3.39
CA MET A 271 7.69 -9.20 4.43
C MET A 271 6.83 -9.91 5.48
N HIS A 272 5.74 -9.27 5.90
CA HIS A 272 4.80 -9.85 6.86
C HIS A 272 4.05 -11.06 6.28
N HIS A 273 3.61 -10.96 5.03
CA HIS A 273 2.91 -12.04 4.32
C HIS A 273 3.79 -13.27 4.07
N TRP A 274 5.08 -13.07 3.76
CA TRP A 274 6.04 -14.17 3.65
C TRP A 274 6.08 -15.04 4.90
N TRP A 275 6.02 -14.40 6.07
CA TRP A 275 6.06 -15.06 7.37
C TRP A 275 4.68 -15.51 7.88
N LEU A 276 3.65 -15.47 7.04
CA LEU A 276 2.26 -15.83 7.41
C LEU A 276 1.80 -15.08 8.68
N GLY A 277 2.23 -13.83 8.82
CA GLY A 277 1.91 -12.97 9.95
C GLY A 277 2.87 -13.03 11.15
N ALA A 278 3.88 -13.91 11.12
CA ALA A 278 4.88 -13.95 12.19
C ALA A 278 5.82 -12.73 12.13
N LYS A 279 6.17 -12.17 13.29
CA LYS A 279 7.12 -11.05 13.40
C LYS A 279 8.55 -11.52 13.17
N ARG A 280 8.96 -11.56 11.91
CA ARG A 280 10.31 -11.92 11.45
C ARG A 280 10.69 -11.05 10.26
N SER A 281 11.99 -10.91 10.04
CA SER A 281 12.55 -10.19 8.90
C SER A 281 13.04 -11.18 7.84
N VAL A 282 12.91 -10.78 6.58
CA VAL A 282 13.53 -11.40 5.41
C VAL A 282 13.72 -10.26 4.41
N SER A 283 14.78 -10.28 3.61
CA SER A 283 14.96 -9.22 2.60
C SER A 283 14.06 -9.44 1.39
N LEU A 284 13.73 -8.36 0.68
CA LEU A 284 13.03 -8.45 -0.61
C LEU A 284 13.83 -9.31 -1.61
N ASP A 285 15.16 -9.16 -1.59
CA ASP A 285 16.10 -9.90 -2.43
C ASP A 285 16.04 -11.42 -2.17
N ASP A 286 16.03 -11.85 -0.91
CA ASP A 286 15.90 -13.27 -0.54
C ASP A 286 14.54 -13.84 -1.00
N ILE A 287 13.45 -13.07 -0.85
CA ILE A 287 12.13 -13.48 -1.34
C ILE A 287 12.15 -13.58 -2.87
N ALA A 288 12.65 -12.56 -3.56
CA ALA A 288 12.70 -12.51 -5.02
C ALA A 288 13.49 -13.73 -5.56
N TRP A 289 14.67 -13.98 -4.99
CA TRP A 289 15.48 -15.15 -5.32
C TRP A 289 14.72 -16.46 -5.11
N ALA A 290 14.09 -16.65 -3.95
CA ALA A 290 13.33 -17.86 -3.64
C ALA A 290 12.12 -18.08 -4.58
N LEU A 291 11.56 -17.00 -5.14
CA LEU A 291 10.42 -17.04 -6.07
C LEU A 291 10.84 -17.11 -7.55
N GLY A 292 12.16 -17.07 -7.85
CA GLY A 292 12.69 -17.00 -9.21
C GLY A 292 12.41 -15.67 -9.91
N ILE A 293 12.29 -14.59 -9.14
CA ILE A 293 12.10 -13.21 -9.62
C ILE A 293 13.48 -12.55 -9.65
N GLU A 294 13.79 -11.85 -10.73
CA GLU A 294 15.03 -11.08 -10.84
C GLU A 294 15.11 -10.03 -9.73
N SER A 295 16.27 -9.95 -9.08
CA SER A 295 16.52 -9.02 -7.98
C SER A 295 16.41 -7.56 -8.44
N SER A 296 16.01 -6.71 -7.51
CA SER A 296 16.07 -5.26 -7.71
C SER A 296 17.50 -4.72 -7.68
N LYS A 297 18.39 -5.46 -7.01
CA LYS A 297 19.81 -5.15 -6.89
C LYS A 297 20.52 -5.46 -8.20
N THR A 298 21.34 -4.51 -8.62
CA THR A 298 22.24 -4.68 -9.77
C THR A 298 23.69 -4.55 -9.30
N ALA A 299 24.65 -4.85 -10.17
CA ALA A 299 26.07 -4.64 -9.86
C ALA A 299 26.40 -3.19 -9.43
N THR A 300 25.58 -2.22 -9.86
CA THR A 300 25.79 -0.79 -9.67
C THR A 300 24.87 -0.13 -8.65
N ALA A 301 23.77 -0.75 -8.24
CA ALA A 301 22.82 -0.16 -7.29
C ALA A 301 22.26 -1.19 -6.30
N GLU A 302 22.45 -0.91 -5.02
CA GLU A 302 21.98 -1.67 -3.85
C GLU A 302 21.66 -0.68 -2.72
N GLY A 303 20.62 -0.90 -1.92
CA GLY A 303 20.19 0.02 -0.87
C GLY A 303 21.28 0.41 0.15
N SER A 304 22.23 -0.50 0.43
CA SER A 304 23.40 -0.20 1.29
C SER A 304 24.35 0.86 0.70
N LYS A 305 24.28 1.11 -0.62
CA LYS A 305 25.13 2.03 -1.37
C LYS A 305 24.45 3.36 -1.67
N VAL A 306 23.22 3.60 -1.22
CA VAL A 306 22.47 4.84 -1.51
C VAL A 306 23.26 6.07 -1.07
N PHE A 307 23.91 6.01 0.11
CA PHE A 307 24.78 7.08 0.59
C PHE A 307 26.01 7.30 -0.30
N GLU A 308 26.64 6.24 -0.81
CA GLU A 308 27.79 6.32 -1.72
C GLU A 308 27.40 6.87 -3.09
N LEU A 309 26.28 6.39 -3.65
CA LEU A 309 25.72 6.89 -4.91
C LEU A 309 25.35 8.37 -4.80
N TYR A 310 24.77 8.77 -3.67
CA TYR A 310 24.42 10.15 -3.41
C TYR A 310 25.66 11.05 -3.39
N GLN A 311 26.71 10.64 -2.66
CA GLN A 311 27.99 11.37 -2.64
C GLN A 311 28.65 11.44 -4.03
N ALA A 312 28.47 10.41 -4.85
CA ALA A 312 28.95 10.39 -6.23
C ALA A 312 28.07 11.21 -7.21
N GLY A 313 26.98 11.82 -6.75
CA GLY A 313 26.04 12.59 -7.58
C GLY A 313 25.19 11.72 -8.51
N LYS A 314 25.11 10.41 -8.27
CA LYS A 314 24.43 9.42 -9.11
C LYS A 314 22.94 9.29 -8.78
N LEU A 315 22.23 10.43 -8.70
CA LEU A 315 20.82 10.48 -8.31
C LEU A 315 19.89 9.75 -9.29
N ALA A 316 20.20 9.76 -10.59
CA ALA A 316 19.45 9.00 -11.59
C ALA A 316 19.52 7.49 -11.34
N GLU A 317 20.67 6.98 -10.86
CA GLU A 317 20.84 5.57 -10.50
C GLU A 317 20.01 5.22 -9.26
N ILE A 318 19.96 6.10 -8.25
CA ILE A 318 19.12 5.93 -7.05
C ILE A 318 17.64 5.92 -7.42
N ARG A 319 17.21 6.84 -8.30
CA ARG A 319 15.83 6.90 -8.80
C ARG A 319 15.42 5.60 -9.48
N GLU A 320 16.26 5.07 -10.38
CA GLU A 320 15.96 3.84 -11.10
C GLU A 320 16.00 2.63 -10.17
N TYR A 321 16.92 2.60 -9.20
CA TYR A 321 16.98 1.56 -8.18
C TYR A 321 15.68 1.48 -7.36
N ASN A 322 15.21 2.62 -6.83
CA ASN A 322 13.96 2.68 -6.06
C ASN A 322 12.75 2.26 -6.92
N LEU A 323 12.70 2.66 -8.20
CA LEU A 323 11.70 2.16 -9.14
C LEU A 323 11.78 0.64 -9.36
N ASN A 324 12.99 0.08 -9.39
CA ASN A 324 13.17 -1.36 -9.54
C ASN A 324 12.70 -2.12 -8.28
N ASP A 325 12.94 -1.57 -7.08
CA ASP A 325 12.44 -2.14 -5.82
C ASP A 325 10.90 -2.23 -5.80
N VAL A 326 10.18 -1.18 -6.25
CA VAL A 326 8.71 -1.26 -6.34
C VAL A 326 8.24 -2.25 -7.41
N ARG A 327 8.95 -2.38 -8.54
CA ARG A 327 8.61 -3.37 -9.59
C ARG A 327 8.83 -4.81 -9.12
N VAL A 328 9.90 -5.07 -8.38
CA VAL A 328 10.18 -6.40 -7.81
C VAL A 328 9.18 -6.72 -6.72
N THR A 329 8.91 -5.77 -5.83
CA THR A 329 7.89 -5.92 -4.77
C THR A 329 6.50 -6.21 -5.36
N ARG A 330 6.15 -5.54 -6.47
CA ARG A 330 4.92 -5.78 -7.22
C ARG A 330 4.83 -7.22 -7.73
N LYS A 331 5.90 -7.76 -8.33
CA LYS A 331 5.96 -9.16 -8.80
C LYS A 331 5.86 -10.16 -7.64
N VAL A 332 6.51 -9.87 -6.51
CA VAL A 332 6.42 -10.69 -5.29
C VAL A 332 4.98 -10.73 -4.77
N TYR A 333 4.35 -9.56 -4.68
CA TYR A 333 2.96 -9.41 -4.30
C TYR A 333 2.02 -10.22 -5.21
N GLU A 334 2.15 -10.08 -6.53
CA GLU A 334 1.36 -10.83 -7.51
C GLU A 334 1.54 -12.35 -7.36
N ARG A 335 2.78 -12.81 -7.12
CA ARG A 335 3.07 -14.23 -6.87
C ARG A 335 2.43 -14.72 -5.57
N MET A 336 2.52 -13.97 -4.49
CA MET A 336 1.92 -14.33 -3.20
C MET A 336 0.39 -14.43 -3.30
N VAL A 337 -0.25 -13.42 -3.90
CA VAL A 337 -1.71 -13.43 -4.09
C VAL A 337 -2.14 -14.56 -5.02
N GLY A 338 -1.38 -14.85 -6.08
CA GLY A 338 -1.65 -15.99 -6.96
C GLY A 338 -1.61 -17.35 -6.26
N CYS A 339 -0.78 -17.50 -5.21
CA CYS A 339 -0.65 -18.75 -4.46
C CYS A 339 -1.62 -18.86 -3.28
N PHE A 340 -1.87 -17.77 -2.56
CA PHE A 340 -2.64 -17.79 -1.31
C PHE A 340 -4.04 -17.18 -1.42
N GLY A 341 -4.36 -16.51 -2.53
CA GLY A 341 -5.51 -15.61 -2.59
C GLY A 341 -5.24 -14.29 -1.86
N ARG A 342 -6.28 -13.45 -1.78
CA ARG A 342 -6.27 -12.17 -1.02
C ARG A 342 -6.53 -12.37 0.47
#